data_AF-A0A0D8BY25-F1
#
_entry.id   AF-A0A0D8BY25-F1
#
_cell.length_a   1.000
_cell.length_b   1.000
_cell.length_c   1.000
_cell.angle_alpha   90.00
_cell.angle_beta   90.00
_cell.angle_gamma   90.00
#
_symmetry.space_group_name_H-M   'P 1'
#
loop_
_entity.id
_entity.type
_entity.pdbx_description
1 polymer ?
#
loop_
_entity_poly.entity_id
_entity_poly.type
_entity_poly.pdbx_seq_one_letter_code
_entity_poly.pdbx_strand_id
1 'polypeptide(L)'
;MANKTPSAVIQGVGNKDSGNFEIKTATSTSTKTTHHVQTVTVQAIANKKSDATDVKTLVKRLEDLEKLTDSYLRELQKNPRTNVSRKPVEINDYNLEFIRYNSKVYAGFKWAITAGTIDERHVQYVESKSKSLSKFFEPNGEGAFLKDPVTGNKIDFLHMAATLDGILSVSPIPDDLSGWAGDLQTAVIDLQRNTNDSNDLKILQKEAKKIIGGNSSFSTSDLLADIDAVNIANMIRENSKLHLSDAIEK
;
A
#
# COMPACT_ATOMS: atom_id res chain seq x y z
N MET A 1 -9.19 36.12 -25.18
CA MET A 1 -10.16 35.03 -24.94
C MET A 1 -9.50 33.73 -25.35
N ALA A 2 -9.05 32.92 -24.40
CA ALA A 2 -8.42 31.64 -24.67
C ALA A 2 -9.44 30.53 -24.50
N ASN A 3 -9.66 29.75 -25.55
CA ASN A 3 -10.58 28.62 -25.57
C ASN A 3 -10.15 27.56 -24.54
N LYS A 4 -11.01 27.32 -23.55
CA LYS A 4 -10.90 26.18 -22.64
C LYS A 4 -11.17 24.90 -23.41
N THR A 5 -10.17 24.02 -23.50
CA THR A 5 -10.38 22.63 -23.89
C THR A 5 -11.08 21.91 -22.73
N PRO A 6 -12.14 21.10 -22.94
CA PRO A 6 -12.82 20.41 -21.84
C PRO A 6 -11.90 19.36 -21.21
N SER A 7 -11.81 19.35 -19.88
CA SER A 7 -11.20 18.25 -19.13
C SER A 7 -11.91 16.94 -19.45
N ALA A 8 -11.13 15.90 -19.79
CA ALA A 8 -11.65 14.56 -19.97
C ALA A 8 -12.14 14.03 -18.60
N VAL A 9 -13.45 13.91 -18.45
CA VAL A 9 -14.08 13.22 -17.33
C VAL A 9 -14.02 11.72 -17.63
N ILE A 10 -13.26 10.96 -16.84
CA ILE A 10 -13.36 9.49 -16.86
C ILE A 10 -14.61 9.11 -16.07
N GLN A 11 -15.72 8.88 -16.78
CA GLN A 11 -16.88 8.19 -16.21
C GLN A 11 -16.74 6.70 -16.53
N GLY A 12 -16.52 5.89 -15.50
CA GLY A 12 -16.58 4.43 -15.60
C GLY A 12 -18.03 3.99 -15.83
N VAL A 13 -18.40 3.72 -17.07
CA VAL A 13 -19.65 2.99 -17.39
C VAL A 13 -19.31 1.50 -17.37
N GLY A 14 -19.53 0.86 -16.22
CA GLY A 14 -19.44 -0.59 -16.10
C GLY A 14 -20.63 -1.25 -16.80
N ASN A 15 -20.41 -1.83 -17.97
CA ASN A 15 -21.39 -2.74 -18.57
C ASN A 15 -21.23 -4.11 -17.89
N LYS A 16 -22.29 -4.58 -17.24
CA LYS A 16 -22.37 -5.96 -16.73
C LYS A 16 -22.37 -6.89 -17.94
N ASP A 17 -21.64 -7.99 -17.84
CA ASP A 17 -21.55 -9.07 -18.83
C ASP A 17 -20.57 -8.84 -20.00
N SER A 18 -19.28 -8.72 -19.68
CA SER A 18 -18.18 -9.41 -20.40
C SER A 18 -16.82 -8.98 -19.83
N GLY A 19 -16.11 -9.92 -19.20
CA GLY A 19 -14.77 -9.70 -18.64
C GLY A 19 -13.65 -9.58 -19.67
N ASN A 20 -13.86 -8.87 -20.79
CA ASN A 20 -12.84 -8.67 -21.82
C ASN A 20 -12.78 -7.19 -22.26
N PHE A 21 -11.68 -6.53 -21.92
CA PHE A 21 -11.29 -5.26 -22.51
C PHE A 21 -10.63 -5.56 -23.88
N GLU A 22 -11.33 -5.28 -24.99
CA GLU A 22 -10.77 -5.38 -26.35
C GLU A 22 -10.27 -4.02 -26.83
N ILE A 23 -8.99 -3.97 -27.22
CA ILE A 23 -8.41 -2.87 -28.01
C ILE A 23 -7.89 -3.47 -29.31
N LYS A 24 -8.44 -3.03 -30.45
CA LYS A 24 -8.00 -3.44 -31.79
C LYS A 24 -7.01 -2.43 -32.34
N THR A 25 -5.81 -2.87 -32.72
CA THR A 25 -4.90 -2.10 -33.59
C THR A 25 -3.96 -2.97 -34.43
N ALA A 26 -3.68 -2.46 -35.63
CA ALA A 26 -3.05 -3.12 -36.77
C ALA A 26 -1.51 -3.21 -36.72
N THR A 27 -0.98 -4.11 -37.55
CA THR A 27 0.39 -4.67 -37.63
C THR A 27 1.48 -3.80 -38.28
N SER A 28 2.74 -3.95 -37.82
CA SER A 28 3.97 -4.20 -38.63
C SER A 28 5.22 -4.27 -37.72
N THR A 29 5.83 -5.44 -37.47
CA THR A 29 7.10 -6.01 -38.01
C THR A 29 8.39 -5.15 -37.92
N SER A 30 9.36 -5.52 -37.05
CA SER A 30 10.60 -6.27 -37.45
C SER A 30 11.76 -6.25 -36.43
N THR A 31 12.28 -7.47 -36.18
CA THR A 31 13.67 -7.95 -35.93
C THR A 31 14.53 -7.65 -34.68
N LYS A 32 14.99 -8.78 -34.09
CA LYS A 32 15.84 -9.04 -32.91
C LYS A 32 17.33 -8.70 -33.07
N THR A 33 17.97 -8.38 -31.94
CA THR A 33 19.34 -8.81 -31.63
C THR A 33 19.48 -9.22 -30.16
N THR A 34 20.22 -10.29 -29.89
CA THR A 34 20.28 -11.01 -28.61
C THR A 34 21.53 -10.63 -27.82
N HIS A 35 21.40 -10.30 -26.53
CA HIS A 35 22.54 -10.27 -25.60
C HIS A 35 22.23 -11.01 -24.30
N HIS A 36 23.23 -11.78 -23.87
CA HIS A 36 23.24 -12.67 -22.71
C HIS A 36 23.08 -11.88 -21.41
N VAL A 37 21.95 -12.04 -20.71
CA VAL A 37 21.75 -11.51 -19.36
C VAL A 37 22.03 -12.61 -18.34
N GLN A 38 22.94 -12.33 -17.42
CA GLN A 38 23.18 -13.14 -16.22
C GLN A 38 21.94 -13.09 -15.33
N THR A 39 21.25 -14.21 -15.23
CA THR A 39 20.10 -14.39 -14.35
C THR A 39 20.57 -14.42 -12.90
N VAL A 40 20.31 -13.36 -12.14
CA VAL A 40 20.28 -13.46 -10.68
C VAL A 40 18.91 -13.99 -10.30
N THR A 41 18.84 -15.30 -10.07
CA THR A 41 17.65 -15.96 -9.52
C THR A 41 17.43 -15.47 -8.09
N VAL A 42 16.56 -14.49 -7.91
CA VAL A 42 15.92 -14.26 -6.61
C VAL A 42 14.91 -15.41 -6.46
N GLN A 43 15.30 -16.45 -5.71
CA GLN A 43 14.37 -17.49 -5.29
C GLN A 43 13.30 -16.82 -4.43
N ALA A 44 12.10 -16.68 -5.00
CA ALA A 44 10.89 -16.44 -4.24
C ALA A 44 10.76 -17.59 -3.24
N ILE A 45 11.04 -17.31 -1.97
CA ILE A 45 10.74 -18.23 -0.88
C ILE A 45 9.22 -18.35 -0.89
N ALA A 46 8.70 -19.50 -1.31
CA ALA A 46 7.30 -19.84 -1.24
C ALA A 46 6.91 -19.97 0.25
N ASN A 47 6.66 -18.83 0.90
CA ASN A 47 6.11 -18.81 2.24
C ASN A 47 4.65 -19.22 2.15
N LYS A 48 4.27 -20.14 3.02
CA LYS A 48 2.91 -20.59 3.28
C LYS A 48 2.01 -19.36 3.39
N LYS A 49 1.21 -19.07 2.35
CA LYS A 49 0.29 -17.92 2.28
C LYS A 49 -0.46 -17.84 3.60
N SER A 50 -0.28 -16.76 4.37
CA SER A 50 -1.24 -16.50 5.44
C SER A 50 -2.60 -16.31 4.78
N ASP A 51 -3.62 -16.98 5.32
CA ASP A 51 -4.99 -16.76 4.90
C ASP A 51 -5.35 -15.31 5.26
N ALA A 52 -6.04 -14.62 4.36
CA ALA A 52 -6.39 -13.23 4.58
C ALA A 52 -7.36 -13.12 5.77
N THR A 53 -7.06 -12.23 6.71
CA THR A 53 -7.90 -11.99 7.89
C THR A 53 -9.20 -11.32 7.50
N ASP A 54 -10.27 -11.58 8.24
CA ASP A 54 -11.51 -10.82 8.11
C ASP A 54 -11.39 -9.43 8.78
N VAL A 55 -12.24 -8.50 8.34
CA VAL A 55 -12.29 -7.10 8.82
C VAL A 55 -12.46 -7.04 10.34
N LYS A 56 -13.35 -7.86 10.92
CA LYS A 56 -13.63 -7.82 12.35
C LYS A 56 -12.41 -8.24 13.19
N THR A 57 -11.69 -9.27 12.76
CA THR A 57 -10.43 -9.67 13.39
C THR A 57 -9.39 -8.56 13.27
N LEU A 58 -9.20 -7.97 12.09
CA LEU A 58 -8.26 -6.87 11.87
C LEU A 58 -8.58 -5.65 12.76
N VAL A 59 -9.82 -5.17 12.75
CA VAL A 59 -10.30 -4.03 13.55
C VAL A 59 -10.00 -4.25 15.02
N LYS A 60 -10.28 -5.44 15.57
CA LYS A 60 -9.97 -5.75 16.96
C LYS A 60 -8.48 -5.65 17.28
N ARG A 61 -7.60 -6.06 16.36
CA ARG A 61 -6.14 -5.95 16.55
C ARG A 61 -5.66 -4.50 16.45
N LEU A 62 -6.30 -3.69 15.62
CA LEU A 62 -6.06 -2.25 15.55
C LEU A 62 -6.52 -1.54 16.82
N GLU A 63 -7.68 -1.88 17.39
CA GLU A 63 -8.12 -1.35 18.68
C GLU A 63 -7.13 -1.70 19.82
N ASP A 64 -6.58 -2.92 19.82
CA ASP A 64 -5.56 -3.34 20.78
C ASP A 64 -4.28 -2.49 20.62
N LEU A 65 -3.88 -2.21 19.38
CA LEU A 65 -2.73 -1.36 19.06
C LEU A 65 -2.99 0.10 19.49
N GLU A 66 -4.16 0.66 19.18
CA GLU A 66 -4.59 2.01 19.58
C GLU A 66 -4.54 2.21 21.10
N LYS A 67 -4.98 1.21 21.89
CA LYS A 67 -4.92 1.25 23.35
C LYS A 67 -3.48 1.28 23.87
N LEU A 68 -2.58 0.51 23.25
CA LEU A 68 -1.16 0.50 23.63
C LEU A 68 -0.46 1.79 23.22
N THR A 69 -0.76 2.33 22.04
CA THR A 69 -0.26 3.62 21.58
C THR A 69 -0.74 4.76 22.46
N ASP A 70 -2.03 4.78 22.82
CA ASP A 70 -2.56 5.76 23.79
C ASP A 70 -1.82 5.67 25.13
N SER A 71 -1.54 4.46 25.61
CA SER A 71 -0.79 4.24 26.85
C SER A 71 0.66 4.75 26.75
N TYR A 72 1.34 4.49 25.63
CA TYR A 72 2.68 5.02 25.35
C TYR A 72 2.70 6.54 25.37
N LEU A 73 1.76 7.18 24.67
CA LEU A 73 1.65 8.64 24.62
C LEU A 73 1.34 9.24 26.00
N ARG A 74 0.53 8.56 26.84
CA ARG A 74 0.32 8.97 28.25
C ARG A 74 1.61 8.92 29.06
N GLU A 75 2.47 7.93 28.84
CA GLU A 75 3.76 7.84 29.52
C GLU A 75 4.70 8.97 29.10
N LEU A 76 4.75 9.28 27.80
CA LEU A 76 5.51 10.42 27.29
C LEU A 76 5.03 11.73 27.94
N GLN A 77 3.71 11.98 27.98
CA GLN A 77 3.15 13.21 28.57
C GLN A 77 3.53 13.46 30.05
N LYS A 78 3.96 12.44 30.80
CA LYS A 78 4.49 12.63 32.17
C LYS A 78 5.81 13.42 32.16
N ASN A 79 6.53 13.43 31.05
CA ASN A 79 7.74 14.21 30.85
C ASN A 79 7.36 15.61 30.29
N PRO A 80 7.57 16.70 31.04
CA PRO A 80 7.20 18.04 30.59
C PRO A 80 8.01 18.55 29.38
N ARG A 81 9.05 17.82 28.96
CA ARG A 81 9.85 18.14 27.77
C ARG A 81 9.30 17.55 26.48
N THR A 82 8.32 16.65 26.54
CA THR A 82 7.70 16.07 25.35
C THR A 82 6.40 16.78 25.03
N ASN A 83 6.22 17.19 23.78
CA ASN A 83 4.99 17.81 23.31
C ASN A 83 4.27 16.83 22.37
N VAL A 84 3.60 15.84 22.95
CA VAL A 84 2.82 14.83 22.20
C VAL A 84 1.33 14.96 22.50
N SER A 85 0.51 14.79 21.46
CA SER A 85 -0.94 14.71 21.60
C SER A 85 -1.40 13.28 21.90
N ARG A 86 -2.67 13.14 22.23
CA ARG A 86 -3.36 11.84 22.32
C ARG A 86 -4.65 11.86 21.51
N LYS A 87 -4.68 12.73 20.50
CA LYS A 87 -5.79 12.81 19.55
C LYS A 87 -5.72 11.59 18.62
N PRO A 88 -6.85 11.13 18.06
CA PRO A 88 -6.89 9.98 17.16
C PRO A 88 -5.92 10.10 15.98
N VAL A 89 -5.78 11.29 15.36
CA VAL A 89 -4.78 11.51 14.29
C VAL A 89 -3.35 11.14 14.72
N GLU A 90 -2.90 11.58 15.90
CA GLU A 90 -1.57 11.25 16.41
C GLU A 90 -1.44 9.75 16.70
N ILE A 91 -2.48 9.14 17.27
CA ILE A 91 -2.49 7.70 17.54
C ILE A 91 -2.40 6.91 16.22
N ASN A 92 -3.09 7.36 15.17
CA ASN A 92 -3.04 6.74 13.86
C ASN A 92 -1.63 6.82 13.26
N ASP A 93 -0.96 7.97 13.36
CA ASP A 93 0.42 8.14 12.87
C ASP A 93 1.36 7.10 13.51
N TYR A 94 1.39 7.01 14.84
CA TYR A 94 2.19 6.00 15.56
C TYR A 94 1.78 4.55 15.23
N ASN A 95 0.50 4.28 15.01
CA ASN A 95 0.03 2.95 14.63
C ASN A 95 0.50 2.55 13.24
N LEU A 96 0.45 3.48 12.28
CA LEU A 96 0.89 3.25 10.91
C LEU A 96 2.41 3.05 10.84
N GLU A 97 3.17 3.85 11.58
CA GLU A 97 4.62 3.67 11.76
C GLU A 97 4.95 2.27 12.32
N PHE A 98 4.20 1.81 13.33
CA PHE A 98 4.36 0.47 13.90
C PHE A 98 4.08 -0.63 12.88
N ILE A 99 3.00 -0.52 12.10
CA ILE A 99 2.66 -1.51 11.06
C ILE A 99 3.75 -1.52 9.98
N ARG A 100 4.20 -0.36 9.49
CA ARG A 100 5.32 -0.23 8.54
C ARG A 100 6.62 -0.83 9.08
N TYR A 101 6.93 -0.62 10.35
CA TYR A 101 8.10 -1.24 10.98
C TYR A 101 8.03 -2.77 10.95
N ASN A 102 6.86 -3.33 11.25
CA ASN A 102 6.68 -4.78 11.30
C ASN A 102 6.62 -5.42 9.90
N SER A 103 6.21 -4.69 8.86
CA SER A 103 6.26 -5.18 7.47
C SER A 103 7.67 -5.46 6.96
N LYS A 104 8.71 -4.86 7.56
CA LYS A 104 10.14 -4.94 7.17
C LYS A 104 10.48 -4.33 5.81
N VAL A 105 9.56 -4.35 4.84
CA VAL A 105 9.75 -3.78 3.51
C VAL A 105 9.47 -2.27 3.46
N TYR A 106 8.67 -1.75 4.39
CA TYR A 106 8.24 -0.34 4.42
C TYR A 106 8.92 0.50 5.51
N ALA A 107 10.01 -0.01 6.10
CA ALA A 107 10.78 0.64 7.18
C ALA A 107 12.10 1.29 6.71
N GLY A 108 12.46 1.14 5.42
CA GLY A 108 13.73 1.62 4.89
C GLY A 108 13.77 3.12 4.56
N PHE A 109 14.95 3.61 4.17
CA PHE A 109 15.20 5.03 3.88
C PHE A 109 14.23 5.66 2.86
N LYS A 110 13.85 4.92 1.81
CA LYS A 110 12.86 5.42 0.83
C LYS A 110 11.54 5.78 1.51
N TRP A 111 11.06 4.89 2.38
CA TRP A 111 9.83 5.11 3.13
C TRP A 111 9.99 6.15 4.23
N ALA A 112 11.18 6.31 4.79
CA ALA A 112 11.47 7.42 5.70
C ALA A 112 11.30 8.79 5.02
N ILE A 113 11.61 8.88 3.71
CA ILE A 113 11.34 10.09 2.92
C ILE A 113 9.84 10.19 2.60
N THR A 114 9.20 9.08 2.20
CA THR A 114 7.79 9.08 1.78
C THR A 114 6.83 9.40 2.91
N ALA A 115 7.03 8.80 4.08
CA ALA A 115 6.03 8.74 5.15
C ALA A 115 6.65 9.04 6.53
N GLY A 116 7.77 9.76 6.56
CA GLY A 116 8.46 10.09 7.81
C GLY A 116 9.18 8.91 8.49
N THR A 117 9.92 9.25 9.54
CA THR A 117 10.71 8.30 10.34
C THR A 117 9.86 7.59 11.37
N ILE A 118 10.15 6.33 11.64
CA ILE A 118 9.48 5.51 12.66
C ILE A 118 10.03 5.84 14.06
N ASP A 119 9.16 6.04 15.06
CA ASP A 119 9.59 6.08 16.48
C ASP A 119 9.84 4.65 16.99
N GLU A 120 11.09 4.20 16.92
CA GLU A 120 11.50 2.88 17.40
C GLU A 120 11.20 2.65 18.89
N ARG A 121 11.06 3.70 19.72
CA ARG A 121 10.71 3.53 21.15
C ARG A 121 9.24 3.16 21.31
N HIS A 122 8.36 3.69 20.47
CA HIS A 122 6.96 3.25 20.41
C HIS A 122 6.88 1.79 19.99
N VAL A 123 7.62 1.40 18.95
CA VAL A 123 7.70 0.01 18.49
C VAL A 123 8.14 -0.93 19.61
N GLN A 124 9.26 -0.60 20.27
CA GLN A 124 9.79 -1.39 21.39
C GLN A 124 8.79 -1.44 22.56
N TYR A 125 8.08 -0.33 22.83
CA TYR A 125 7.04 -0.31 23.84
C TYR A 125 5.92 -1.30 23.51
N VAL A 126 5.35 -1.24 22.30
CA VAL A 126 4.27 -2.15 21.89
C VAL A 126 4.74 -3.61 21.89
N GLU A 127 5.92 -3.91 21.35
CA GLU A 127 6.48 -5.26 21.32
C GLU A 127 6.71 -5.83 22.72
N SER A 128 7.17 -5.01 23.67
CA SER A 128 7.37 -5.41 25.07
C SER A 128 6.05 -5.79 25.77
N LYS A 129 4.93 -5.17 25.38
CA LYS A 129 3.60 -5.41 25.96
C LYS A 129 2.83 -6.51 25.21
N SER A 130 3.02 -6.63 23.90
CA SER A 130 2.30 -7.57 23.05
C SER A 130 3.11 -7.99 21.83
N LYS A 131 3.96 -9.01 22.02
CA LYS A 131 4.63 -9.71 20.90
C LYS A 131 3.65 -10.26 19.87
N SER A 132 2.41 -10.54 20.28
CA SER A 132 1.38 -11.03 19.36
C SER A 132 0.94 -9.99 18.34
N LEU A 133 0.98 -8.68 18.67
CA LEU A 133 0.66 -7.63 17.72
C LEU A 133 1.76 -7.49 16.66
N SER A 134 3.02 -7.52 17.09
CA SER A 134 4.16 -7.52 16.16
C SER A 134 4.09 -8.67 15.16
N LYS A 135 3.82 -9.89 15.65
CA LYS A 135 3.63 -11.08 14.80
C LYS A 135 2.39 -10.99 13.91
N PHE A 136 1.35 -10.30 14.33
CA PHE A 136 0.14 -10.14 13.53
C PHE A 136 0.42 -9.27 12.29
N PHE A 137 1.21 -8.21 12.43
CA PHE A 137 1.54 -7.26 11.36
C PHE A 137 2.90 -7.52 10.67
N GLU A 138 3.46 -8.73 10.76
CA GLU A 138 4.65 -9.13 10.00
C GLU A 138 4.25 -9.67 8.60
N PRO A 139 5.16 -9.76 7.61
CA PRO A 139 4.83 -10.18 6.24
C PRO A 139 4.12 -11.54 6.10
N ASN A 140 4.34 -12.46 7.03
CA ASN A 140 3.68 -13.76 7.07
C ASN A 140 2.64 -13.87 8.19
N GLY A 141 2.33 -12.75 8.84
CA GLY A 141 1.34 -12.64 9.89
C GLY A 141 -0.08 -12.74 9.38
N GLU A 142 -1.01 -13.02 10.29
CA GLU A 142 -2.45 -13.08 10.00
C GLU A 142 -3.00 -11.74 9.49
N GLY A 143 -2.43 -10.61 9.95
CA GLY A 143 -2.79 -9.27 9.53
C GLY A 143 -2.09 -8.78 8.27
N ALA A 144 -1.30 -9.62 7.59
CA ALA A 144 -0.59 -9.21 6.39
C ALA A 144 -1.55 -8.91 5.22
N PHE A 145 -2.64 -9.67 5.14
CA PHE A 145 -3.66 -9.53 4.11
C PHE A 145 -5.05 -9.41 4.71
N LEU A 146 -5.82 -8.43 4.24
CA LEU A 146 -7.24 -8.29 4.54
C LEU A 146 -8.06 -8.99 3.46
N LYS A 147 -9.15 -9.66 3.86
CA LYS A 147 -10.12 -10.22 2.94
C LYS A 147 -11.21 -9.19 2.67
N ASP A 148 -11.35 -8.76 1.41
CA ASP A 148 -12.47 -7.95 0.96
C ASP A 148 -13.79 -8.70 1.27
N PRO A 149 -14.69 -8.12 2.07
CA PRO A 149 -15.92 -8.77 2.49
C PRO A 149 -16.93 -8.97 1.35
N VAL A 150 -16.83 -8.19 0.26
CA VAL A 150 -17.73 -8.24 -0.89
C VAL A 150 -17.24 -9.23 -1.94
N THR A 151 -15.97 -9.11 -2.36
CA THR A 151 -15.44 -9.92 -3.46
C THR A 151 -14.70 -11.17 -2.98
N GLY A 152 -14.25 -11.19 -1.71
CA GLY A 152 -13.37 -12.22 -1.18
C GLY A 152 -11.92 -12.11 -1.65
N ASN A 153 -11.57 -11.07 -2.42
CA ASN A 153 -10.20 -10.81 -2.85
C ASN A 153 -9.30 -10.49 -1.65
N LYS A 154 -8.00 -10.71 -1.83
CA LYS A 154 -6.99 -10.28 -0.86
C LYS A 154 -6.59 -8.84 -1.15
N ILE A 155 -6.47 -8.06 -0.08
CA ILE A 155 -5.91 -6.71 -0.05
C ILE A 155 -4.61 -6.81 0.76
N ASP A 156 -3.50 -6.26 0.25
CA ASP A 156 -2.25 -6.23 1.02
C ASP A 156 -2.36 -5.13 2.08
N PHE A 157 -2.64 -5.54 3.32
CA PHE A 157 -2.91 -4.61 4.39
C PHE A 157 -1.63 -3.86 4.82
N LEU A 158 -0.46 -4.51 4.71
CA LEU A 158 0.80 -3.86 5.05
C LEU A 158 1.15 -2.78 4.02
N HIS A 159 0.88 -3.05 2.74
CA HIS A 159 0.98 -2.05 1.67
C HIS A 159 -0.01 -0.91 1.90
N MET A 160 -1.29 -1.23 2.13
CA MET A 160 -2.33 -0.23 2.42
C MET A 160 -1.93 0.70 3.57
N ALA A 161 -1.43 0.15 4.68
CA ALA A 161 -0.99 0.93 5.83
C ALA A 161 0.22 1.82 5.49
N ALA A 162 1.17 1.34 4.70
CA ALA A 162 2.32 2.13 4.28
C ALA A 162 1.90 3.29 3.35
N THR A 163 1.04 3.01 2.37
CA THR A 163 0.47 4.00 1.45
C THR A 163 -0.33 5.05 2.23
N LEU A 164 -1.19 4.61 3.16
CA LEU A 164 -1.98 5.50 4.02
C LEU A 164 -1.10 6.42 4.86
N ASP A 165 -0.03 5.89 5.46
CA ASP A 165 0.94 6.68 6.21
C ASP A 165 1.63 7.73 5.33
N GLY A 166 2.03 7.35 4.12
CA GLY A 166 2.62 8.27 3.15
C GLY A 166 1.67 9.38 2.70
N ILE A 167 0.36 9.11 2.63
CA ILE A 167 -0.65 10.12 2.31
C ILE A 167 -0.90 11.05 3.51
N LEU A 168 -0.97 10.52 4.74
CA LEU A 168 -1.26 11.34 5.92
C LEU A 168 -0.06 12.13 6.43
N SER A 169 1.15 11.64 6.17
CA SER A 169 2.41 12.27 6.56
C SER A 169 2.63 13.62 5.88
N VAL A 170 3.28 14.54 6.60
CA VAL A 170 3.81 15.77 6.02
C VAL A 170 5.10 15.43 5.26
N SER A 171 4.97 15.15 3.97
CA SER A 171 6.03 14.66 3.10
C SER A 171 6.28 15.59 1.91
N PRO A 172 7.52 15.68 1.39
CA PRO A 172 7.77 16.31 0.10
C PRO A 172 7.27 15.46 -1.08
N ILE A 173 6.84 14.22 -0.84
CA ILE A 173 6.32 13.31 -1.86
C ILE A 173 4.81 13.56 -2.03
N PRO A 174 4.33 13.80 -3.27
CA PRO A 174 2.90 13.85 -3.56
C PRO A 174 2.16 12.59 -3.11
N ASP A 175 0.99 12.74 -2.50
CA ASP A 175 0.14 11.65 -1.99
C ASP A 175 0.03 10.45 -2.95
N ASP A 176 -0.23 10.71 -4.24
CA ASP A 176 -0.38 9.67 -5.26
C ASP A 176 0.87 8.79 -5.44
N LEU A 177 2.07 9.35 -5.25
CA LEU A 177 3.34 8.63 -5.38
C LEU A 177 3.64 7.75 -4.17
N SER A 178 2.88 7.86 -3.07
CA SER A 178 2.97 6.96 -1.92
C SER A 178 2.31 5.60 -2.17
N GLY A 179 1.50 5.47 -3.22
CA GLY A 179 0.79 4.26 -3.61
C GLY A 179 0.71 4.08 -5.12
N TRP A 180 -0.50 4.13 -5.68
CA TRP A 180 -0.82 3.75 -7.06
C TRP A 180 0.10 4.36 -8.14
N ALA A 181 0.50 5.63 -8.02
CA ALA A 181 1.35 6.24 -9.02
C ALA A 181 2.82 5.80 -8.88
N GLY A 182 3.27 5.50 -7.66
CA GLY A 182 4.59 4.91 -7.39
C GLY A 182 4.68 3.46 -7.87
N ASP A 183 3.63 2.67 -7.65
CA ASP A 183 3.52 1.30 -8.15
C ASP A 183 3.44 1.28 -9.67
N LEU A 184 2.69 2.20 -10.29
CA LEU A 184 2.67 2.36 -11.74
C LEU A 184 4.06 2.74 -12.31
N GLN A 185 4.81 3.62 -11.64
CA GLN A 185 6.18 3.94 -12.06
C GLN A 185 7.09 2.71 -12.01
N THR A 186 6.97 1.91 -10.95
CA THR A 186 7.70 0.64 -10.82
C THR A 186 7.28 -0.34 -11.92
N ALA A 187 5.99 -0.45 -12.21
CA ALA A 187 5.46 -1.28 -13.27
C ALA A 187 5.99 -0.88 -14.66
N VAL A 188 6.16 0.42 -14.92
CA VAL A 188 6.78 0.91 -16.17
C VAL A 188 8.25 0.53 -16.26
N ILE A 189 9.01 0.64 -15.16
CA ILE A 189 10.42 0.22 -15.11
C ILE A 189 10.53 -1.30 -15.36
N ASP A 190 9.65 -2.10 -14.75
CA ASP A 190 9.61 -3.54 -14.93
C ASP A 190 9.21 -3.90 -16.37
N LEU A 191 8.29 -3.17 -16.97
CA LEU A 191 7.91 -3.33 -18.38
C LEU A 191 9.10 -3.10 -19.32
N GLN A 192 9.84 -2.01 -19.11
CA GLN A 192 11.05 -1.70 -19.89
C GLN A 192 12.10 -2.81 -19.74
N ARG A 193 12.34 -3.27 -18.52
CA ARG A 193 13.32 -4.34 -18.24
C ARG A 193 12.90 -5.67 -18.86
N ASN A 194 11.66 -6.12 -18.64
CA ASN A 194 11.17 -7.42 -19.07
C ASN A 194 11.02 -7.52 -20.60
N THR A 195 10.83 -6.39 -21.27
CA THR A 195 10.73 -6.34 -22.73
C THR A 195 12.04 -5.95 -23.41
N ASN A 196 13.11 -5.68 -22.64
CA ASN A 196 14.38 -5.15 -23.14
C ASN A 196 14.18 -3.87 -23.98
N ASP A 197 13.39 -2.95 -23.44
CA ASP A 197 13.02 -1.66 -24.02
C ASP A 197 12.43 -1.77 -25.44
N SER A 198 11.57 -2.78 -25.62
CA SER A 198 10.90 -3.03 -26.90
C SER A 198 9.86 -1.95 -27.22
N ASN A 199 9.83 -1.49 -28.45
CA ASN A 199 8.76 -0.62 -28.98
C ASN A 199 7.60 -1.40 -29.62
N ASP A 200 7.62 -2.74 -29.59
CA ASP A 200 6.54 -3.56 -30.13
C ASP A 200 5.34 -3.58 -29.17
N LEU A 201 4.24 -2.96 -29.61
CA LEU A 201 3.01 -2.83 -28.83
C LEU A 201 2.45 -4.17 -28.34
N LYS A 202 2.55 -5.26 -29.14
CA LYS A 202 2.03 -6.56 -28.73
C LYS A 202 2.89 -7.18 -27.62
N ILE A 203 4.21 -6.98 -27.69
CA ILE A 203 5.13 -7.40 -26.63
C ILE A 203 4.84 -6.62 -25.36
N LEU A 204 4.73 -5.28 -25.47
CA LEU A 204 4.43 -4.40 -24.34
C LEU A 204 3.09 -4.74 -23.68
N GLN A 205 2.01 -4.88 -24.45
CA GLN A 205 0.69 -5.23 -23.93
C GLN A 205 0.68 -6.61 -23.25
N LYS A 206 1.37 -7.60 -23.83
CA LYS A 206 1.46 -8.94 -23.24
C LYS A 206 2.18 -8.91 -21.89
N GLU A 207 3.22 -8.11 -21.77
CA GLU A 207 3.99 -7.99 -20.53
C GLU A 207 3.29 -7.12 -19.50
N ALA A 208 2.69 -6.00 -19.91
CA ALA A 208 1.90 -5.13 -19.04
C ALA A 208 0.76 -5.89 -18.35
N LYS A 209 0.08 -6.81 -19.04
CA LYS A 209 -0.96 -7.68 -18.46
C LYS A 209 -0.47 -8.64 -17.39
N LYS A 210 0.84 -8.93 -17.33
CA LYS A 210 1.43 -9.75 -16.26
C LYS A 210 1.87 -8.92 -15.08
N ILE A 211 2.22 -7.66 -15.34
CA ILE A 211 2.65 -6.72 -14.32
C ILE A 211 1.39 -6.16 -13.64
N ILE A 212 0.62 -5.34 -14.34
CA ILE A 212 -0.55 -4.66 -13.79
C ILE A 212 -1.65 -5.68 -13.47
N GLY A 213 -2.01 -5.78 -12.20
CA GLY A 213 -3.02 -6.72 -11.71
C GLY A 213 -2.53 -8.17 -11.62
N GLY A 214 -1.30 -8.45 -12.02
CA GLY A 214 -0.68 -9.78 -11.96
C GLY A 214 0.10 -10.02 -10.67
N ASN A 215 0.96 -11.04 -10.66
CA ASN A 215 1.86 -11.32 -9.54
C ASN A 215 3.15 -10.51 -9.71
N SER A 216 3.10 -9.22 -9.38
CA SER A 216 4.16 -8.25 -9.62
C SER A 216 4.21 -7.18 -8.52
N SER A 217 5.03 -6.15 -8.75
CA SER A 217 5.10 -4.91 -7.97
C SER A 217 3.86 -4.01 -8.07
N PHE A 218 2.90 -4.32 -8.95
CA PHE A 218 1.63 -3.59 -9.06
C PHE A 218 0.47 -4.60 -9.21
N SER A 219 0.29 -5.42 -8.17
CA SER A 219 -0.65 -6.53 -8.19
C SER A 219 -2.11 -6.07 -8.01
N THR A 220 -3.08 -6.97 -8.23
CA THR A 220 -4.48 -6.66 -7.87
C THR A 220 -4.63 -6.38 -6.38
N SER A 221 -3.82 -7.04 -5.53
CA SER A 221 -3.85 -6.86 -4.07
C SER A 221 -3.38 -5.46 -3.66
N ASP A 222 -2.35 -4.94 -4.33
CA ASP A 222 -1.79 -3.61 -4.09
C ASP A 222 -2.71 -2.53 -4.67
N LEU A 223 -3.27 -2.75 -5.87
CA LEU A 223 -4.23 -1.81 -6.46
C LEU A 223 -5.46 -1.59 -5.57
N LEU A 224 -5.99 -2.64 -4.95
CA LEU A 224 -7.09 -2.51 -3.99
C LEU A 224 -6.63 -1.79 -2.72
N ALA A 225 -5.44 -2.11 -2.22
CA ALA A 225 -4.84 -1.46 -1.06
C ALA A 225 -4.63 0.05 -1.28
N ASP A 226 -4.17 0.47 -2.45
CA ASP A 226 -3.97 1.86 -2.81
C ASP A 226 -5.29 2.65 -2.82
N ILE A 227 -6.33 2.06 -3.42
CA ILE A 227 -7.66 2.68 -3.50
C ILE A 227 -8.24 2.86 -2.10
N ASP A 228 -8.16 1.81 -1.28
CA ASP A 228 -8.67 1.85 0.10
C ASP A 228 -7.86 2.82 0.97
N ALA A 229 -6.54 2.89 0.80
CA ALA A 229 -5.70 3.86 1.49
C ALA A 229 -6.11 5.31 1.17
N VAL A 230 -6.39 5.64 -0.09
CA VAL A 230 -6.88 6.98 -0.47
C VAL A 230 -8.24 7.28 0.16
N ASN A 231 -9.17 6.32 0.12
CA ASN A 231 -10.50 6.50 0.70
C ASN A 231 -10.43 6.70 2.23
N ILE A 232 -9.67 5.87 2.93
CA ILE A 232 -9.46 5.96 4.38
C ILE A 232 -8.75 7.27 4.75
N ALA A 233 -7.73 7.68 3.98
CA ALA A 233 -7.05 8.95 4.19
C ALA A 233 -8.02 10.14 4.12
N ASN A 234 -8.91 10.14 3.13
CA ASN A 234 -9.94 11.18 3.00
C ASN A 234 -10.88 11.18 4.21
N MET A 235 -11.33 10.01 4.69
CA MET A 235 -12.17 9.90 5.88
C MET A 235 -11.48 10.45 7.14
N ILE A 236 -10.19 10.18 7.32
CA ILE A 236 -9.39 10.67 8.47
C ILE A 236 -9.17 12.19 8.35
N ARG A 237 -8.89 12.72 7.15
CA ARG A 237 -8.74 14.15 6.91
C ARG A 237 -10.03 14.93 7.18
N GLU A 238 -11.17 14.37 6.77
CA GLU A 238 -12.50 14.94 7.02
C GLU A 238 -12.87 14.86 8.52
N ASN A 239 -12.42 13.83 9.23
CA ASN A 239 -12.67 13.65 10.65
C ASN A 239 -11.39 13.24 11.41
N SER A 240 -10.63 14.22 11.86
CA SER A 240 -9.41 14.03 12.67
C SER A 240 -9.62 13.33 14.03
N LYS A 241 -10.87 13.03 14.40
CA LYS A 241 -11.22 12.23 15.59
C LYS A 241 -11.49 10.75 15.25
N LEU A 242 -11.37 10.36 13.99
CA LEU A 242 -11.58 8.99 13.55
C LEU A 242 -10.33 8.16 13.81
N HIS A 243 -10.46 7.05 14.52
CA HIS A 243 -9.40 6.07 14.66
C HIS A 243 -9.24 5.23 13.39
N LEU A 244 -8.04 4.67 13.18
CA LEU A 244 -7.77 3.80 12.04
C LEU A 244 -8.70 2.58 12.03
N SER A 245 -8.94 1.98 13.20
CA SER A 245 -9.90 0.89 13.39
C SER A 245 -11.31 1.26 12.89
N ASP A 246 -11.84 2.39 13.33
CA ASP A 246 -13.16 2.92 12.93
C ASP A 246 -13.24 3.25 11.43
N ALA A 247 -12.12 3.69 10.83
CA ALA A 247 -12.07 4.02 9.42
C ALA A 247 -12.12 2.76 8.54
N ILE A 248 -11.46 1.68 8.96
CA ILE A 248 -11.44 0.38 8.26
C ILE A 248 -12.76 -0.38 8.39
N GLU A 249 -13.52 -0.17 9.46
CA GLU A 249 -14.79 -0.87 9.66
C GLU A 249 -15.92 -0.38 8.73
N LYS A 250 -15.82 0.84 8.21
CA LYS A 250 -16.87 1.49 7.40
C LYS A 250 -16.85 1.07 5.94
#